data_AF-A0A2V8RVK9-F1
#
_entry.id   AF-A0A2V8RVK9-F1
#
_cell.length_a   1.000
_cell.length_b   1.000
_cell.length_c   1.000
_cell.angle_alpha   90.00
_cell.angle_beta   90.00
_cell.angle_gamma   90.00
#
_symmetry.space_group_name_H-M   'P 1'
#
loop_
_entity.id
_entity.type
_entity.pdbx_description
1 polymer ?
#
loop_
_entity_poly.entity_id
_entity_poly.type
_entity_poly.pdbx_seq_one_letter_code
_entity_poly.pdbx_strand_id
1 'polypeptide(L)' 'MKTLTLGSLFLLVFSSTTMAQSTTPPSTTQVKEANPADVASIDSIMKAVYDVISGDAGQKRDWDRFRSL' A
#
# COMPACT_ATOMS: atom_id res chain seq x y z
N MET A 1 58.86 -12.75 -9.09
CA MET A 1 57.44 -13.08 -9.37
C MET A 1 56.61 -12.79 -8.12
N LYS A 2 55.95 -11.62 -8.04
CA LYS A 2 54.83 -11.37 -7.11
C LYS A 2 54.02 -10.18 -7.66
N THR A 3 52.88 -10.47 -8.27
CA THR A 3 51.82 -9.55 -8.75
C THR A 3 51.14 -8.88 -7.54
N LEU A 4 51.00 -7.56 -7.42
CA LEU A 4 50.03 -6.62 -8.05
C LEU A 4 48.54 -6.90 -7.73
N THR A 5 47.95 -6.06 -6.86
CA THR A 5 46.52 -5.67 -6.73
C THR A 5 46.49 -4.52 -5.69
N LEU A 6 46.25 -3.22 -5.94
CA LEU A 6 45.27 -2.44 -6.72
C LEU A 6 43.81 -2.53 -6.24
N GLY A 7 43.24 -1.36 -5.93
CA GLY A 7 41.80 -1.09 -5.97
C GLY A 7 41.11 -1.15 -4.61
N SER A 8 41.07 -0.05 -3.85
CA SER A 8 40.00 0.97 -3.93
C SER A 8 38.68 0.53 -3.30
N LEU A 9 38.50 0.97 -2.05
CA LEU A 9 37.29 1.60 -1.51
C LEU A 9 35.94 1.03 -2.00
N PHE A 10 35.44 0.04 -1.24
CA PHE A 10 34.09 -0.50 -1.40
C PHE A 10 33.08 0.49 -0.78
N LEU A 11 32.72 1.52 -1.55
CA LEU A 11 31.63 2.43 -1.22
C LEU A 11 30.32 1.74 -1.61
N LEU A 12 29.70 1.03 -0.64
CA LEU A 12 28.38 0.42 -0.80
C LEU A 12 27.34 1.52 -0.95
N VAL A 13 26.99 1.80 -2.20
CA VAL A 13 25.89 2.67 -2.61
C VAL A 13 24.59 2.04 -2.10
N PHE A 14 23.97 2.64 -1.09
CA PHE A 14 22.59 2.38 -0.74
C PHE A 14 21.71 2.86 -1.90
N SER A 15 21.46 1.98 -2.88
CA SER A 15 20.43 2.20 -3.89
C SER A 15 19.06 2.12 -3.21
N SER A 16 18.58 3.26 -2.71
CA SER A 16 17.18 3.42 -2.34
C SER A 16 16.34 3.35 -3.60
N THR A 17 15.78 2.17 -3.90
CA THR A 17 14.73 2.02 -4.90
C THR A 17 13.46 2.67 -4.33
N THR A 18 13.30 3.97 -4.56
CA THR A 18 12.02 4.65 -4.33
C THR A 18 11.00 4.01 -5.26
N MET A 19 10.05 3.24 -4.73
CA MET A 19 8.90 2.78 -5.51
C MET A 19 8.10 3.99 -5.94
N ALA A 20 8.01 4.22 -7.25
CA ALA A 20 7.16 5.24 -7.85
C ALA A 20 5.70 5.01 -7.43
N GLN A 21 5.10 5.97 -6.72
CA GLN A 21 3.64 6.01 -6.60
C GLN A 21 3.08 6.18 -8.02
N SER A 22 2.35 5.18 -8.50
CA SER A 22 1.67 5.24 -9.79
C SER A 22 0.63 6.35 -9.76
N THR A 23 0.94 7.49 -10.37
CA THR A 23 0.00 8.58 -10.60
C THR A 23 -0.99 8.16 -11.68
N THR A 24 -1.95 7.30 -11.33
CA THR A 24 -3.16 7.15 -12.14
C THR A 24 -3.94 8.46 -11.98
N PRO A 25 -4.38 9.13 -13.07
CA PRO A 25 -5.23 10.30 -12.95
C PRO A 25 -6.43 9.96 -12.04
N PRO A 26 -6.91 10.89 -11.20
CA PRO A 26 -8.03 10.62 -10.31
C PRO A 26 -9.19 10.15 -11.17
N SER A 27 -9.51 8.86 -11.07
CA SER A 27 -10.79 8.39 -11.58
C SER A 27 -11.84 9.19 -10.83
N THR A 28 -12.72 9.87 -11.54
CA THR A 28 -13.93 10.49 -10.99
C THR A 28 -14.91 9.39 -10.54
N THR A 29 -14.41 8.45 -9.75
CA THR A 29 -15.21 7.45 -9.06
C THR A 29 -16.06 8.23 -8.09
N GLN A 30 -17.30 8.46 -8.51
CA GLN A 30 -18.37 8.95 -7.68
C GLN A 30 -18.29 8.17 -6.36
N VAL A 31 -18.02 8.87 -5.26
CA VAL A 31 -17.83 8.22 -3.95
C VAL A 31 -19.13 7.49 -3.67
N LYS A 32 -19.05 6.15 -3.64
CA LYS A 32 -20.20 5.32 -3.28
C LYS A 32 -20.60 5.70 -1.85
N GLU A 33 -21.89 5.82 -1.57
CA GLU A 33 -22.36 6.00 -0.20
C GLU A 33 -21.92 4.81 0.66
N ALA A 34 -21.51 5.10 1.90
CA ALA A 34 -21.16 4.09 2.88
C ALA A 34 -22.34 3.14 3.11
N ASN A 35 -22.05 1.85 3.33
CA ASN A 35 -23.06 0.95 3.87
C ASN A 35 -23.43 1.42 5.29
N PRO A 36 -24.71 1.69 5.60
CA PRO A 36 -25.12 2.15 6.93
C PRO A 36 -24.66 1.23 8.07
N ALA A 37 -24.52 -0.08 7.82
CA ALA A 37 -24.03 -1.03 8.82
C ALA A 37 -22.56 -0.80 9.21
N ASP A 38 -21.74 -0.35 8.26
CA ASP A 38 -20.31 -0.12 8.48
C ASP A 38 -20.06 1.17 9.29
N VAL A 39 -20.99 2.14 9.24
CA VAL A 39 -20.89 3.44 9.94
C VAL A 39 -21.85 3.58 11.12
N ALA A 40 -22.55 2.51 11.51
CA ALA A 40 -23.54 2.53 12.58
C ALA A 40 -22.94 2.82 13.97
N SER A 41 -21.65 2.52 14.16
CA SER A 41 -20.93 2.73 15.42
C SER A 41 -19.41 2.76 15.18
N ILE A 42 -18.64 3.17 16.20
CA ILE A 42 -17.17 3.12 16.15
C ILE A 42 -16.68 1.68 15.95
N ASP A 43 -17.27 0.71 16.64
CA ASP A 43 -16.89 -0.70 16.51
C ASP A 43 -17.15 -1.22 15.09
N SER A 44 -18.27 -0.82 14.48
CA SER A 44 -18.58 -1.15 13.08
C SER A 44 -17.55 -0.59 12.11
N ILE A 45 -17.12 0.67 12.30
CA ILE A 45 -16.12 1.32 11.44
C ILE A 45 -14.78 0.58 11.57
N MET A 46 -14.35 0.31 12.80
CA MET A 46 -13.10 -0.41 13.05
C MET A 46 -13.12 -1.80 12.41
N LYS A 47 -14.23 -2.53 12.57
CA LYS A 47 -14.42 -3.82 11.90
C LYS A 47 -14.36 -3.68 10.38
N ALA A 48 -15.09 -2.74 9.80
CA ALA A 48 -15.14 -2.55 8.35
C ALA A 48 -13.76 -2.24 7.76
N VAL A 49 -12.98 -1.38 8.42
CA VAL A 49 -11.60 -1.06 8.02
C VAL A 49 -10.73 -2.32 8.06
N TYR A 50 -10.70 -3.05 9.18
CA TYR A 50 -9.86 -4.24 9.32
C TYR A 50 -10.26 -5.37 8.38
N ASP A 51 -11.55 -5.54 8.11
CA ASP A 51 -12.02 -6.51 7.12
C ASP A 51 -11.46 -6.21 5.72
N VAL A 52 -11.34 -4.93 5.33
CA VAL A 52 -10.81 -4.57 4.00
C VAL A 52 -9.28 -4.64 3.94
N ILE A 53 -8.57 -4.16 4.97
CA ILE A 53 -7.10 -4.07 4.93
C ILE A 53 -6.40 -5.38 5.34
N SER A 54 -7.05 -6.18 6.18
CA SER A 54 -6.51 -7.40 6.78
C SER A 54 -7.39 -8.64 6.56
N GLY A 55 -8.38 -8.57 5.64
CA GLY A 55 -9.19 -9.71 5.25
C GLY A 55 -8.38 -10.87 4.66
N ASP A 56 -9.07 -11.96 4.36
CA ASP A 56 -8.46 -13.24 4.00
C ASP A 56 -7.39 -13.14 2.91
N ALA A 57 -6.36 -13.98 3.07
CA ALA A 57 -5.29 -14.09 2.09
C ALA A 57 -5.84 -14.56 0.73
N GLY A 58 -5.33 -13.94 -0.35
CA GLY A 58 -5.76 -14.25 -1.72
C GLY A 58 -7.07 -13.61 -2.16
N GLN A 59 -7.82 -12.96 -1.26
CA GLN A 59 -9.02 -12.20 -1.65
C GLN A 59 -8.65 -10.81 -2.21
N LYS A 60 -9.34 -10.43 -3.28
CA LYS A 60 -9.23 -9.08 -3.84
C LYS A 60 -9.81 -8.09 -2.83
N ARG A 61 -9.05 -7.03 -2.52
CA ARG A 61 -9.51 -5.97 -1.62
C ARG A 61 -10.63 -5.16 -2.27
N ASP A 62 -11.66 -4.86 -1.49
CA ASP A 62 -12.74 -3.94 -1.87
C ASP A 62 -12.35 -2.49 -1.51
N TRP A 63 -11.56 -1.88 -2.39
CA TRP A 63 -11.12 -0.49 -2.21
C TRP A 63 -12.24 0.53 -2.38
N ASP A 64 -13.34 0.16 -3.04
CA ASP A 64 -14.46 1.08 -3.22
C ASP A 64 -15.26 1.17 -1.92
N ARG A 65 -15.45 0.06 -1.21
CA ARG A 65 -15.96 0.08 0.17
C ARG A 65 -15.04 0.90 1.08
N PHE A 66 -13.73 0.69 1.03
CA PHE A 66 -12.79 1.47 1.85
C PHE A 66 -12.91 2.99 1.64
N ARG A 67 -13.06 3.43 0.38
CA ARG A 67 -13.21 4.86 0.07
C ARG A 67 -14.60 5.42 0.41
N SER A 68 -15.57 4.55 0.67
CA SER A 68 -16.92 4.96 1.08
C SER A 68 -17.08 5.14 2.59
N LEU A 69 -16.21 4.51 3.41
CA LEU A 69 -16.21 4.63 4.87
C LEU A 69 -15.79 6.03 5.32
#